data_AF-A0A072U4J1-F1
#
_entry.id   AF-A0A072U4J1-F1
#
_cell.length_a   1.000
_cell.length_b   1.000
_cell.length_c   1.000
_cell.angle_alpha   90.00
_cell.angle_beta   90.00
_cell.angle_gamma   90.00
#
_symmetry.space_group_name_H-M   'P 1'
#
loop_
_entity.id
_entity.type
_entity.pdbx_description
1 polymer ?
#
loop_
_entity_poly.entity_id
_entity_poly.type
_entity_poly.pdbx_seq_one_letter_code
_entity_poly.pdbx_strand_id
1 'polypeptide(L)'
;MAIAFKSSCFLQFNKPNTGFGLSFSSRKPVIISVKRYTSVAAIKTMETVGISETFNRLKKQGKVALIPFITAGDPDLSTTAEALKVLDSCGSDIIELGVPYSDPLADGPVIQAAATRALARGSNFDSIISMLNEVIPQISTPIALFTYYNPILKRGTGKFMSIVRDTGVHGLVVPDVPLEETKTLREEAKKHGIELVLLTTPTTPTDRMKAIVDAAEGFVYLVSSVGVTGARASVSGKVQALLQDIKEVCLCSFQK
;
A
#
# COMPACT_ATOMS: atom_id res chain seq x y z
N MET A 1 33.60 -2.17 -32.19
CA MET A 1 34.73 -2.78 -32.93
C MET A 1 35.00 -4.14 -32.29
N ALA A 2 34.98 -5.22 -33.08
CA ALA A 2 35.20 -6.65 -32.76
C ALA A 2 34.10 -7.36 -31.91
N ILE A 3 33.17 -8.16 -32.49
CA ILE A 3 33.26 -9.54 -33.07
C ILE A 3 33.30 -10.61 -31.95
N ALA A 4 32.19 -11.28 -31.56
CA ALA A 4 31.45 -12.40 -32.17
C ALA A 4 32.22 -13.75 -32.21
N PHE A 5 31.62 -14.85 -31.70
CA PHE A 5 31.59 -16.16 -32.37
C PHE A 5 30.46 -17.08 -31.82
N LYS A 6 29.75 -17.70 -32.77
CA LYS A 6 28.67 -18.71 -32.64
C LYS A 6 29.26 -20.11 -32.42
N SER A 7 28.43 -21.05 -31.94
CA SER A 7 28.38 -22.36 -32.58
C SER A 7 27.00 -23.02 -32.42
N SER A 8 26.35 -23.27 -33.56
CA SER A 8 25.18 -24.12 -33.73
C SER A 8 25.63 -25.33 -34.53
N CYS A 9 25.41 -26.53 -33.99
CA CYS A 9 25.73 -27.78 -34.68
C CYS A 9 24.48 -28.30 -35.41
N PHE A 10 24.68 -28.56 -36.69
CA PHE A 10 23.75 -29.03 -37.70
C PHE A 10 24.01 -30.54 -37.88
N LEU A 11 22.98 -31.39 -37.89
CA LEU A 11 23.06 -32.75 -38.42
C LEU A 11 21.79 -33.04 -39.21
N GLN A 12 21.98 -33.33 -40.49
CA GLN A 12 20.97 -33.71 -41.49
C GLN A 12 21.48 -35.00 -42.17
N PHE A 13 20.60 -35.61 -42.99
CA PHE A 13 20.74 -36.82 -43.85
C PHE A 13 20.29 -38.14 -43.17
N ASN A 14 19.46 -39.00 -43.76
CA ASN A 14 19.22 -39.34 -45.17
C ASN A 14 17.78 -39.88 -45.41
N LYS A 15 17.25 -39.68 -46.63
CA LYS A 15 16.20 -40.51 -47.27
C LYS A 15 16.86 -41.43 -48.30
N PRO A 16 16.27 -42.60 -48.62
CA PRO A 16 15.71 -42.74 -49.98
C PRO A 16 14.41 -43.56 -50.08
N ASN A 17 13.83 -43.52 -51.29
CA ASN A 17 12.50 -43.95 -51.72
C ASN A 17 12.25 -45.47 -51.83
N THR A 18 10.95 -45.83 -51.79
CA THR A 18 10.15 -46.59 -52.79
C THR A 18 9.31 -47.72 -52.17
N GLY A 19 8.06 -47.87 -52.63
CA GLY A 19 7.31 -49.13 -52.49
C GLY A 19 5.84 -48.99 -52.06
N PHE A 20 4.95 -49.28 -53.00
CA PHE A 20 3.50 -49.39 -52.92
C PHE A 20 2.96 -50.23 -51.74
N GLY A 21 1.77 -49.88 -51.25
CA GLY A 21 0.97 -50.73 -50.36
C GLY A 21 -0.26 -50.03 -49.79
N LEU A 22 -1.30 -49.85 -50.59
CA LEU A 22 -2.63 -49.46 -50.12
C LEU A 22 -3.21 -50.61 -49.28
N SER A 23 -3.36 -50.39 -47.97
CA SER A 23 -4.16 -51.22 -47.09
C SER A 23 -5.06 -50.31 -46.26
N PHE A 24 -6.34 -50.32 -46.60
CA PHE A 24 -7.41 -49.71 -45.83
C PHE A 24 -7.48 -50.40 -44.45
N SER A 25 -6.96 -49.73 -43.42
CA SER A 25 -7.14 -50.15 -42.03
C SER A 25 -8.13 -49.23 -41.34
N SER A 26 -9.18 -49.84 -40.79
CA SER A 26 -10.31 -49.22 -40.12
C SER A 26 -9.87 -48.19 -39.07
N ARG A 27 -10.26 -46.93 -39.25
CA ARG A 27 -10.11 -45.89 -38.23
C ARG A 27 -10.94 -46.26 -37.01
N LYS A 28 -10.28 -46.59 -35.89
CA LYS A 28 -10.91 -46.59 -34.57
C LYS A 28 -11.17 -45.12 -34.18
N PRO A 29 -12.36 -44.76 -33.69
CA PRO A 29 -12.59 -43.41 -33.20
C PRO A 29 -11.74 -43.20 -31.95
N VAL A 30 -10.84 -42.21 -31.99
CA VAL A 30 -10.13 -41.74 -30.80
C VAL A 30 -11.14 -40.95 -29.98
N ILE A 31 -11.62 -41.55 -28.89
CA ILE A 31 -12.41 -40.85 -27.87
C ILE A 31 -11.45 -39.93 -27.12
N ILE A 32 -11.47 -38.64 -27.45
CA ILE A 32 -10.79 -37.62 -26.65
C ILE A 32 -11.61 -37.43 -25.37
N SER A 33 -11.12 -38.02 -24.28
CA SER A 33 -11.66 -37.77 -22.95
C SER A 33 -11.34 -36.32 -22.57
N VAL A 34 -12.29 -35.42 -22.80
CA VAL A 34 -12.26 -34.05 -22.27
C VAL A 34 -12.35 -34.15 -20.75
N LYS A 35 -11.21 -34.15 -20.07
CA LYS A 35 -11.16 -33.93 -18.62
C LYS A 35 -11.71 -32.53 -18.37
N ARG A 36 -12.98 -32.45 -17.98
CA ARG A 36 -13.54 -31.28 -17.31
C ARG A 36 -12.68 -31.02 -16.07
N TYR A 37 -11.82 -30.01 -16.15
CA TYR A 37 -11.21 -29.43 -14.97
C TYR A 37 -12.28 -28.63 -14.25
N THR A 38 -12.99 -29.29 -13.35
CA THR A 38 -13.82 -28.65 -12.35
C THR A 38 -12.97 -28.14 -11.20
N SER A 39 -13.33 -26.94 -10.74
CA SER A 39 -12.94 -26.24 -9.51
C SER A 39 -11.79 -25.24 -9.67
N VAL A 40 -12.15 -24.03 -10.13
CA VAL A 40 -11.52 -22.82 -9.62
C VAL A 40 -11.89 -22.78 -8.14
N ALA A 41 -10.96 -23.17 -7.26
CA ALA A 41 -11.13 -22.97 -5.84
C ALA A 41 -11.48 -21.49 -5.63
N ALA A 42 -12.61 -21.22 -4.98
CA ALA A 42 -12.98 -19.88 -4.58
C ALA A 42 -11.80 -19.31 -3.79
N ILE A 43 -11.11 -18.33 -4.35
CA ILE A 43 -10.20 -17.49 -3.59
C ILE A 43 -11.08 -16.88 -2.52
N LYS A 44 -10.93 -17.34 -1.29
CA LYS A 44 -11.54 -16.71 -0.14
C LYS A 44 -10.90 -15.34 -0.07
N THR A 45 -11.55 -14.32 -0.63
CA THR A 45 -11.19 -12.93 -0.41
C THR A 45 -11.17 -12.75 1.10
N MET A 46 -9.98 -12.68 1.69
CA MET A 46 -9.88 -12.28 3.08
C MET A 46 -10.37 -10.83 3.10
N GLU A 47 -11.52 -10.60 3.73
CA GLU A 47 -11.94 -9.24 4.04
C GLU A 47 -10.86 -8.66 4.96
N THR A 48 -10.05 -7.78 4.40
CA THR A 48 -9.11 -6.95 5.13
C THR A 48 -9.89 -6.05 6.07
N VAL A 49 -9.51 -6.05 7.33
CA VAL A 49 -10.17 -5.30 8.39
C VAL A 49 -9.76 -3.83 8.29
N GLY A 50 -10.71 -2.90 8.40
CA GLY A 50 -10.43 -1.44 8.37
C GLY A 50 -9.47 -0.99 9.48
N ILE A 51 -8.98 0.25 9.37
CA ILE A 51 -8.00 0.80 10.32
C ILE A 51 -8.63 0.97 11.71
N SER A 52 -9.81 1.60 11.77
CA SER A 52 -10.57 1.78 13.01
C SER A 52 -10.90 0.45 13.69
N GLU A 53 -11.27 -0.56 12.91
CA GLU A 53 -11.57 -1.89 13.45
C GLU A 53 -10.32 -2.58 14.00
N THR A 54 -9.17 -2.42 13.34
CA THR A 54 -7.87 -2.89 13.82
C THR A 54 -7.53 -2.27 15.18
N PHE A 55 -7.65 -0.96 15.33
CA PHE A 55 -7.43 -0.30 16.62
C PHE A 55 -8.41 -0.75 17.70
N ASN A 56 -9.69 -0.92 17.35
CA ASN A 56 -10.72 -1.42 18.28
C ASN A 56 -10.40 -2.83 18.78
N ARG A 57 -9.96 -3.73 17.88
CA ARG A 57 -9.52 -5.08 18.22
C ARG A 57 -8.31 -5.06 19.16
N LEU A 58 -7.29 -4.27 18.85
CA LEU A 58 -6.08 -4.16 19.68
C LEU A 58 -6.37 -3.59 21.06
N LYS A 59 -7.24 -2.57 21.14
CA LYS A 59 -7.70 -1.98 22.41
C LYS A 59 -8.39 -3.02 23.30
N LYS A 60 -9.28 -3.85 22.75
CA LYS A 60 -9.93 -4.96 23.47
C LYS A 60 -8.93 -6.00 23.98
N GLN A 61 -7.81 -6.16 23.29
CA GLN A 61 -6.73 -7.08 23.68
C GLN A 61 -5.69 -6.45 24.61
N GLY A 62 -5.79 -5.14 24.92
CA GLY A 62 -4.77 -4.42 25.68
C GLY A 62 -3.41 -4.31 24.96
N LYS A 63 -3.41 -4.35 23.63
CA LYS A 63 -2.19 -4.28 22.79
C LYS A 63 -2.01 -2.90 22.17
N VAL A 64 -0.76 -2.61 21.78
CA VAL A 64 -0.37 -1.42 21.03
C VAL A 64 -0.13 -1.82 19.58
N ALA A 65 -0.57 -0.99 18.63
CA ALA A 65 -0.38 -1.23 17.21
C ALA A 65 1.08 -1.03 16.78
N LEU A 66 1.60 -1.91 15.92
CA LEU A 66 2.83 -1.69 15.17
C LEU A 66 2.49 -1.29 13.73
N ILE A 67 2.97 -0.13 13.30
CA ILE A 67 2.69 0.46 11.98
C ILE A 67 4.01 0.75 11.25
N PRO A 68 4.54 -0.17 10.44
CA PRO A 68 5.72 0.07 9.64
C PRO A 68 5.42 0.98 8.46
N PHE A 69 6.36 1.87 8.14
CA PHE A 69 6.34 2.71 6.95
C PHE A 69 7.39 2.22 5.95
N ILE A 70 7.02 2.11 4.67
CA ILE A 70 7.95 1.91 3.55
C ILE A 70 7.60 2.84 2.38
N THR A 71 8.59 3.23 1.58
CA THR A 71 8.37 3.99 0.35
C THR A 71 8.16 3.05 -0.83
N ALA A 72 7.03 3.19 -1.53
CA ALA A 72 6.73 2.39 -2.70
C ALA A 72 7.74 2.64 -3.82
N GLY A 73 8.28 1.55 -4.37
CA GLY A 73 9.24 1.61 -5.46
C GLY A 73 10.71 1.76 -5.02
N ASP A 74 11.00 1.68 -3.72
CA ASP A 74 12.37 1.65 -3.20
C ASP A 74 12.75 0.24 -2.69
N PRO A 75 13.74 -0.46 -3.30
CA PRO A 75 14.48 -0.08 -4.50
C PRO A 75 13.67 -0.29 -5.80
N ASP A 76 12.56 -1.05 -5.78
CA ASP A 76 11.64 -1.22 -6.90
C ASP A 76 10.28 -1.77 -6.42
N LEU A 77 9.28 -1.78 -7.31
CA LEU A 77 7.92 -2.21 -6.97
C LEU A 77 7.81 -3.71 -6.69
N SER A 78 8.64 -4.55 -7.32
CA SER A 78 8.67 -5.98 -7.03
C SER A 78 9.15 -6.23 -5.60
N THR A 79 10.20 -5.51 -5.18
CA THR A 79 10.71 -5.58 -3.81
C THR A 79 9.71 -5.01 -2.82
N THR A 80 9.00 -3.93 -3.20
CA THR A 80 7.90 -3.38 -2.39
C THR A 80 6.80 -4.42 -2.16
N ALA A 81 6.36 -5.13 -3.20
CA ALA A 81 5.33 -6.15 -3.12
C ALA A 81 5.71 -7.29 -2.15
N GLU A 82 6.95 -7.77 -2.23
CA GLU A 82 7.45 -8.80 -1.32
C GLU A 82 7.60 -8.25 0.12
N ALA A 83 8.05 -7.00 0.28
CA ALA A 83 8.13 -6.36 1.58
C ALA A 83 6.75 -6.26 2.26
N LEU A 84 5.69 -5.91 1.51
CA LEU A 84 4.32 -5.86 2.04
C LEU A 84 3.87 -7.24 2.57
N LYS A 85 4.12 -8.32 1.83
CA LYS A 85 3.81 -9.68 2.26
C LYS A 85 4.61 -10.10 3.50
N VAL A 86 5.89 -9.74 3.55
CA VAL A 86 6.74 -10.01 4.72
C VAL A 86 6.22 -9.26 5.94
N LEU A 87 5.90 -7.97 5.81
CA LEU A 87 5.36 -7.16 6.91
C LEU A 87 4.03 -7.71 7.43
N ASP A 88 3.13 -8.15 6.55
CA ASP A 88 1.90 -8.85 6.92
C ASP A 88 2.20 -10.15 7.69
N SER A 89 3.06 -11.02 7.14
CA SER A 89 3.42 -12.30 7.78
C SER A 89 4.11 -12.14 9.14
N CYS A 90 4.82 -11.03 9.35
CA CYS A 90 5.47 -10.67 10.62
C CYS A 90 4.48 -10.09 11.64
N GLY A 91 3.20 -9.90 11.28
CA GLY A 91 2.15 -9.45 12.18
C GLY A 91 2.06 -7.93 12.32
N SER A 92 2.36 -7.18 11.27
CA SER A 92 2.08 -5.73 11.25
C SER A 92 0.59 -5.49 11.39
N ASP A 93 0.19 -4.54 12.24
CA ASP A 93 -1.22 -4.25 12.46
C ASP A 93 -1.81 -3.37 11.34
N ILE A 94 -1.02 -2.41 10.86
CA ILE A 94 -1.31 -1.55 9.70
C ILE A 94 0.03 -1.37 8.97
N ILE A 95 0.01 -1.20 7.64
CA ILE A 95 1.20 -0.81 6.88
C ILE A 95 0.96 0.56 6.26
N GLU A 96 1.87 1.50 6.51
CA GLU A 96 1.91 2.78 5.80
C GLU A 96 2.78 2.66 4.55
N LEU A 97 2.20 2.98 3.40
CA LEU A 97 2.88 2.93 2.12
C LEU A 97 3.01 4.35 1.53
N GLY A 98 4.23 4.86 1.52
CA GLY A 98 4.57 6.16 0.95
C GLY A 98 4.58 6.15 -0.58
N VAL A 99 3.77 7.00 -1.20
CA VAL A 99 3.87 7.32 -2.64
C VAL A 99 5.04 8.28 -2.81
N PRO A 100 6.07 7.92 -3.61
CA PRO A 100 7.25 8.76 -3.75
C PRO A 100 6.87 10.09 -4.43
N TYR A 101 7.36 11.20 -3.87
CA TYR A 101 7.04 12.55 -4.30
C TYR A 101 8.32 13.37 -4.52
N SER A 102 8.30 14.28 -5.50
CA SER A 102 9.47 15.07 -5.89
C SER A 102 9.84 16.14 -4.87
N ASP A 103 8.85 16.66 -4.14
CA ASP A 103 9.01 17.79 -3.22
C ASP A 103 8.51 17.43 -1.80
N PRO A 104 9.08 16.40 -1.14
CA PRO A 104 8.55 15.85 0.10
C PRO A 104 8.95 16.69 1.33
N LEU A 105 8.26 17.81 1.55
CA LEU A 105 8.59 18.80 2.58
C LEU A 105 8.53 18.28 4.03
N ALA A 106 7.72 17.25 4.30
CA ALA A 106 7.54 16.69 5.64
C ALA A 106 8.53 15.54 5.95
N ASP A 107 9.11 14.95 4.92
CA ASP A 107 9.99 13.79 5.05
C ASP A 107 11.43 14.23 5.33
N GLY A 108 12.15 13.45 6.15
CA GLY A 108 13.58 13.70 6.34
C GLY A 108 14.45 12.84 5.44
N PRO A 109 15.78 12.97 5.57
CA PRO A 109 16.74 12.62 4.51
C PRO A 109 16.70 11.15 4.09
N VAL A 110 16.35 10.23 5.00
CA VAL A 110 16.23 8.80 4.70
C VAL A 110 15.07 8.52 3.75
N ILE A 111 13.89 9.09 4.04
CA ILE A 111 12.69 8.91 3.21
C ILE A 111 12.82 9.71 1.92
N GLN A 112 13.41 10.90 1.96
CA GLN A 112 13.73 11.68 0.75
C GLN A 112 14.64 10.89 -0.20
N ALA A 113 15.67 10.21 0.32
CA ALA A 113 16.55 9.37 -0.49
C ALA A 113 15.82 8.15 -1.06
N ALA A 114 14.93 7.52 -0.30
CA ALA A 114 14.07 6.42 -0.77
C ALA A 114 13.15 6.87 -1.91
N ALA A 115 12.44 8.00 -1.74
CA ALA A 115 11.60 8.59 -2.77
C ALA A 115 12.39 8.95 -4.03
N THR A 116 13.60 9.50 -3.87
CA THR A 116 14.49 9.82 -4.99
C THR A 116 14.87 8.57 -5.79
N ARG A 117 15.25 7.47 -5.11
CA ARG A 117 15.57 6.19 -5.77
C ARG A 117 14.35 5.61 -6.50
N ALA A 118 13.18 5.66 -5.87
CA ALA A 118 11.94 5.18 -6.45
C ALA A 118 11.54 5.94 -7.71
N LEU A 119 11.60 7.28 -7.67
CA LEU A 119 11.30 8.16 -8.81
C LEU A 119 12.31 7.98 -9.94
N ALA A 120 13.60 7.87 -9.63
CA ALA A 120 14.64 7.65 -10.63
C ALA A 120 14.45 6.34 -11.43
N ARG A 121 13.71 5.38 -10.86
CA ARG A 121 13.35 4.10 -11.49
C ARG A 121 11.96 4.12 -12.15
N GLY A 122 11.31 5.28 -12.20
CA GLY A 122 10.03 5.47 -12.89
C GLY A 122 8.79 5.10 -12.07
N SER A 123 8.94 4.87 -10.76
CA SER A 123 7.79 4.60 -9.89
C SER A 123 6.84 5.78 -9.89
N ASN A 124 5.56 5.49 -10.14
CA ASN A 124 4.50 6.49 -10.20
C ASN A 124 3.20 5.91 -9.62
N PHE A 125 2.22 6.77 -9.34
CA PHE A 125 0.96 6.38 -8.73
C PHE A 125 0.28 5.21 -9.46
N ASP A 126 0.18 5.25 -10.80
CA ASP A 126 -0.54 4.22 -11.55
C ASP A 126 0.17 2.86 -11.46
N SER A 127 1.51 2.84 -11.49
CA SER A 127 2.30 1.62 -11.27
C SER A 127 2.17 1.08 -9.84
N ILE A 128 2.03 1.96 -8.84
CA ILE A 128 1.83 1.57 -7.43
C ILE A 128 0.45 0.96 -7.24
N ILE A 129 -0.60 1.58 -7.81
CA ILE A 129 -1.95 1.03 -7.78
C ILE A 129 -2.01 -0.34 -8.48
N SER A 130 -1.34 -0.50 -9.62
CA SER A 130 -1.24 -1.80 -10.30
C SER A 130 -0.62 -2.86 -9.39
N MET A 131 0.49 -2.54 -8.73
CA MET A 131 1.15 -3.46 -7.78
C MET A 131 0.23 -3.79 -6.60
N LEU A 132 -0.46 -2.79 -6.03
CA LEU A 132 -1.36 -2.99 -4.90
C LEU A 132 -2.56 -3.87 -5.25
N ASN A 133 -3.14 -3.73 -6.46
CA ASN A 133 -4.23 -4.59 -6.93
C ASN A 133 -3.82 -6.08 -6.96
N GLU A 134 -2.54 -6.37 -7.18
CA GLU A 134 -2.02 -7.73 -7.15
C GLU A 134 -1.74 -8.20 -5.72
N VAL A 135 -1.19 -7.33 -4.86
CA VAL A 135 -0.69 -7.68 -3.53
C VAL A 135 -1.77 -7.69 -2.45
N ILE A 136 -2.70 -6.73 -2.44
CA ILE A 136 -3.72 -6.60 -1.40
C ILE A 136 -4.55 -7.88 -1.22
N PRO A 137 -4.98 -8.59 -2.28
CA PRO A 137 -5.70 -9.86 -2.13
C PRO A 137 -4.89 -10.98 -1.46
N GLN A 138 -3.57 -10.82 -1.30
CA GLN A 138 -2.65 -11.80 -0.73
C GLN A 138 -2.23 -11.49 0.72
N ILE A 139 -2.66 -10.35 1.27
CA ILE A 139 -2.34 -9.92 2.63
C ILE A 139 -3.62 -9.63 3.43
N SER A 140 -3.51 -9.63 4.75
CA SER A 140 -4.60 -9.35 5.68
C SER A 140 -4.47 -8.00 6.38
N THR A 141 -3.24 -7.50 6.51
CA THR A 141 -2.93 -6.21 7.12
C THR A 141 -3.47 -5.05 6.26
N PRO A 142 -4.29 -4.14 6.83
CA PRO A 142 -4.76 -2.96 6.11
C PRO A 142 -3.60 -2.02 5.73
N ILE A 143 -3.71 -1.45 4.53
CA ILE A 143 -2.78 -0.43 4.03
C ILE A 143 -3.37 0.96 4.23
N ALA A 144 -2.54 1.87 4.73
CA ALA A 144 -2.75 3.31 4.70
C ALA A 144 -1.79 3.93 3.67
N LEU A 145 -2.31 4.64 2.67
CA LEU A 145 -1.45 5.38 1.74
C LEU A 145 -0.98 6.67 2.38
N PHE A 146 0.30 6.98 2.18
CA PHE A 146 0.91 8.24 2.59
C PHE A 146 1.33 9.00 1.32
N THR A 147 0.77 10.18 1.08
CA THR A 147 1.10 11.00 -0.09
C THR A 147 0.89 12.48 0.18
N TYR A 148 1.51 13.32 -0.62
CA TYR A 148 1.29 14.77 -0.59
C TYR A 148 0.02 15.16 -1.38
N TYR A 149 -0.49 16.35 -1.14
CA TYR A 149 -1.78 16.80 -1.67
C TYR A 149 -1.76 17.08 -3.17
N ASN A 150 -0.66 17.64 -3.69
CA ASN A 150 -0.56 18.02 -5.11
C ASN A 150 -0.78 16.83 -6.08
N PRO A 151 -0.22 15.63 -5.87
CA PRO A 151 -0.58 14.43 -6.63
C PRO A 151 -2.08 14.09 -6.63
N ILE A 152 -2.76 14.29 -5.51
CA ILE A 152 -4.21 14.08 -5.38
C ILE A 152 -4.96 15.11 -6.23
N LEU A 153 -4.60 16.39 -6.08
CA LEU A 153 -5.22 17.50 -6.81
C LEU A 153 -5.08 17.34 -8.33
N LYS A 154 -3.88 17.02 -8.83
CA LYS A 154 -3.63 16.82 -10.27
C LYS A 154 -4.50 15.73 -10.89
N ARG A 155 -4.87 14.72 -10.11
CA ARG A 155 -5.73 13.61 -10.56
C ARG A 155 -7.22 13.91 -10.38
N GLY A 156 -7.55 14.89 -9.55
CA GLY A 156 -8.89 15.18 -9.06
C GLY A 156 -9.21 14.31 -7.84
N THR A 157 -9.58 14.95 -6.72
CA THR A 157 -9.76 14.31 -5.42
C THR A 157 -10.73 13.12 -5.46
N GLY A 158 -11.93 13.29 -6.03
CA GLY A 158 -12.90 12.19 -6.11
C GLY A 158 -12.41 11.00 -6.95
N LYS A 159 -11.71 11.27 -8.06
CA LYS A 159 -11.12 10.21 -8.90
C LYS A 159 -9.99 9.49 -8.16
N PHE A 160 -9.14 10.23 -7.45
CA PHE A 160 -8.11 9.65 -6.61
C PHE A 160 -8.71 8.74 -5.54
N MET A 161 -9.70 9.22 -4.78
CA MET A 161 -10.36 8.43 -3.72
C MET A 161 -11.03 7.18 -4.27
N SER A 162 -11.73 7.26 -5.42
CA SER A 162 -12.32 6.09 -6.07
C SER A 162 -11.26 5.04 -6.41
N ILE A 163 -10.16 5.44 -7.04
CA ILE A 163 -9.08 4.50 -7.41
C ILE A 163 -8.49 3.84 -6.16
N VAL A 164 -8.21 4.63 -5.12
CA VAL A 164 -7.63 4.13 -3.87
C VAL A 164 -8.56 3.13 -3.18
N ARG A 165 -9.87 3.44 -3.11
CA ARG A 165 -10.89 2.52 -2.59
C ARG A 165 -10.97 1.24 -3.39
N ASP A 166 -11.05 1.33 -4.71
CA ASP A 166 -11.20 0.17 -5.60
C ASP A 166 -9.99 -0.79 -5.51
N THR A 167 -8.84 -0.26 -5.08
CA THR A 167 -7.61 -1.03 -4.82
C THR A 167 -7.66 -1.79 -3.50
N GLY A 168 -8.54 -1.43 -2.56
CA GLY A 168 -8.64 -2.03 -1.22
C GLY A 168 -7.76 -1.35 -0.16
N VAL A 169 -7.34 -0.11 -0.39
CA VAL A 169 -6.67 0.71 0.65
C VAL A 169 -7.72 1.24 1.63
N HIS A 170 -7.40 1.28 2.92
CA HIS A 170 -8.35 1.65 3.97
C HIS A 170 -8.08 3.04 4.58
N GLY A 171 -6.85 3.54 4.47
CA GLY A 171 -6.46 4.82 5.06
C GLY A 171 -5.71 5.73 4.11
N LEU A 172 -5.75 7.02 4.44
CA LEU A 172 -4.98 8.04 3.75
C LEU A 172 -4.36 9.01 4.76
N VAL A 173 -3.07 9.28 4.60
CA VAL A 173 -2.31 10.31 5.31
C VAL A 173 -1.85 11.35 4.30
N VAL A 174 -2.21 12.61 4.52
CA VAL A 174 -1.80 13.75 3.67
C VAL A 174 -1.13 14.82 4.55
N PRO A 175 0.20 14.79 4.69
CA PRO A 175 0.90 15.53 5.74
C PRO A 175 0.95 17.05 5.51
N ASP A 176 0.74 17.50 4.27
CA ASP A 176 0.88 18.89 3.84
C ASP A 176 -0.45 19.68 3.82
N VAL A 177 -1.56 19.10 4.32
CA VAL A 177 -2.87 19.77 4.36
C VAL A 177 -3.29 20.08 5.80
N PRO A 178 -3.41 21.36 6.18
CA PRO A 178 -3.90 21.74 7.50
C PRO A 178 -5.40 21.44 7.64
N LEU A 179 -5.87 21.20 8.87
CA LEU A 179 -7.26 20.84 9.20
C LEU A 179 -8.29 21.68 8.42
N GLU A 180 -8.09 22.99 8.34
CA GLU A 180 -8.98 23.96 7.74
C GLU A 180 -9.19 23.72 6.23
N GLU A 181 -8.17 23.19 5.55
CA GLU A 181 -8.19 22.89 4.12
C GLU A 181 -8.58 21.44 3.81
N THR A 182 -8.70 20.58 4.83
CA THR A 182 -9.05 19.17 4.63
C THR A 182 -10.52 18.93 4.29
N LYS A 183 -11.40 19.93 4.30
CA LYS A 183 -12.86 19.73 4.15
C LYS A 183 -13.21 18.88 2.93
N THR A 184 -12.72 19.27 1.76
CA THR A 184 -12.96 18.53 0.50
C THR A 184 -12.36 17.13 0.53
N LEU A 185 -11.16 16.97 1.11
CA LEU A 185 -10.53 15.66 1.28
C LEU A 185 -11.36 14.75 2.18
N ARG A 186 -11.84 15.26 3.33
CA ARG A 186 -12.66 14.51 4.29
C ARG A 186 -14.00 14.09 3.69
N GLU A 187 -14.67 14.99 2.99
CA GLU A 187 -15.95 14.69 2.32
C GLU A 187 -15.79 13.58 1.27
N GLU A 188 -14.76 13.67 0.43
CA GLU A 188 -14.50 12.63 -0.58
C GLU A 188 -13.99 11.33 0.03
N ALA A 189 -13.13 11.37 1.05
CA ALA A 189 -12.65 10.19 1.76
C ALA A 189 -13.82 9.42 2.41
N LYS A 190 -14.68 10.13 3.15
CA LYS A 190 -15.89 9.57 3.77
C LYS A 190 -16.84 8.95 2.75
N LYS A 191 -17.06 9.62 1.61
CA LYS A 191 -17.90 9.10 0.52
C LYS A 191 -17.39 7.76 -0.05
N HIS A 192 -16.08 7.55 -0.01
CA HIS A 192 -15.43 6.34 -0.53
C HIS A 192 -15.05 5.34 0.57
N GLY A 193 -15.35 5.62 1.84
CA GLY A 193 -14.99 4.75 2.96
C GLY A 193 -13.48 4.67 3.22
N ILE A 194 -12.74 5.73 2.89
CA ILE A 194 -11.31 5.87 3.21
C ILE A 194 -11.17 6.65 4.52
N GLU A 195 -10.49 6.08 5.49
CA GLU A 195 -10.24 6.71 6.78
C GLU A 195 -9.12 7.76 6.64
N LEU A 196 -9.48 9.05 6.65
CA LEU A 196 -8.50 10.14 6.57
C LEU A 196 -7.87 10.37 7.95
N VAL A 197 -6.59 10.05 8.04
CA VAL A 197 -5.76 10.27 9.23
C VAL A 197 -5.31 11.73 9.27
N LEU A 198 -5.52 12.39 10.41
CA LEU A 198 -5.10 13.77 10.61
C LEU A 198 -3.92 13.87 11.59
N LEU A 199 -3.08 14.89 11.37
CA LEU A 199 -1.85 15.09 12.10
C LEU A 199 -2.05 16.10 13.24
N THR A 200 -1.39 15.86 14.37
CA THR A 200 -1.20 16.83 15.46
C THR A 200 0.25 16.86 15.89
N THR A 201 0.66 17.91 16.62
CA THR A 201 2.03 18.11 17.08
C THR A 201 2.08 18.53 18.55
N PRO A 202 3.23 18.40 19.24
CA PRO A 202 3.43 18.92 20.59
C PRO A 202 3.20 20.42 20.77
N THR A 203 3.21 21.17 19.68
CA THR A 203 2.98 22.62 19.70
C THR A 203 1.57 22.99 19.27
N THR A 204 0.71 22.00 18.97
CA THR A 204 -0.68 22.25 18.58
C THR A 204 -1.48 22.68 19.80
N PRO A 205 -2.14 23.85 19.76
CA PRO A 205 -3.02 24.30 20.84
C PRO A 205 -4.14 23.29 21.14
N THR A 206 -4.56 23.17 22.40
CA THR A 206 -5.53 22.15 22.86
C THR A 206 -6.89 22.24 22.16
N ASP A 207 -7.38 23.46 21.90
CA ASP A 207 -8.62 23.71 21.16
C ASP A 207 -8.53 23.21 19.71
N ARG A 208 -7.40 23.48 19.04
CA ARG A 208 -7.14 22.96 17.70
C ARG A 208 -6.97 21.45 17.70
N MET A 209 -6.34 20.89 18.73
CA MET A 209 -6.19 19.45 18.91
C MET A 209 -7.55 18.76 19.02
N LYS A 210 -8.49 19.31 19.80
CA LYS A 210 -9.88 18.81 19.87
C LYS A 210 -10.53 18.79 18.49
N ALA A 211 -10.43 19.89 17.75
CA ALA A 211 -10.98 19.97 16.40
C ALA A 211 -10.36 18.94 15.42
N ILE A 212 -9.05 18.64 15.58
CA ILE A 212 -8.37 17.59 14.81
C ILE A 212 -8.92 16.21 15.19
N VAL A 213 -9.01 15.91 16.49
CA VAL A 213 -9.51 14.61 16.98
C VAL A 213 -10.95 14.37 16.53
N ASP A 214 -11.82 15.38 16.64
CA ASP A 214 -13.23 15.30 16.20
C ASP A 214 -13.37 15.07 14.69
N ALA A 215 -12.38 15.49 13.90
CA ALA A 215 -12.40 15.41 12.44
C ALA A 215 -11.63 14.20 11.88
N ALA A 216 -10.82 13.52 12.71
CA ALA A 216 -9.95 12.42 12.29
C ALA A 216 -10.71 11.09 12.22
N GLU A 217 -10.34 10.24 11.27
CA GLU A 217 -10.82 8.86 11.17
C GLU A 217 -9.62 7.89 11.32
N GLY A 218 -9.88 6.68 11.81
CA GLY A 218 -8.83 5.69 12.09
C GLY A 218 -8.01 6.01 13.33
N PHE A 219 -7.07 6.94 13.20
CA PHE A 219 -6.22 7.40 14.30
C PHE A 219 -5.76 8.84 14.09
N VAL A 220 -5.20 9.42 15.15
CA VAL A 220 -4.56 10.74 15.09
C VAL A 220 -3.05 10.52 15.05
N TYR A 221 -2.41 11.07 14.02
CA TYR A 221 -0.97 10.96 13.82
C TYR A 221 -0.25 12.03 14.63
N LEU A 222 0.41 11.62 15.72
CA LEU A 222 1.23 12.54 16.52
C LEU A 222 2.64 12.66 15.94
N VAL A 223 2.99 13.82 15.41
CA VAL A 223 4.36 14.14 14.98
C VAL A 223 5.21 14.45 16.21
N SER A 224 6.08 13.53 16.62
CA SER A 224 6.78 13.55 17.92
C SER A 224 7.77 14.71 18.14
N SER A 225 8.07 15.49 17.11
CA SER A 225 8.96 16.65 17.22
C SER A 225 8.64 17.72 16.20
N VAL A 226 8.99 18.97 16.49
CA VAL A 226 8.99 20.05 15.49
C VAL A 226 10.14 19.76 14.52
N GLY A 227 9.84 19.34 13.29
CA GLY A 227 10.81 18.99 12.25
C GLY A 227 10.40 17.79 11.39
N VAL A 228 11.30 17.36 10.50
CA VAL A 228 11.07 16.25 9.55
C VAL A 228 11.37 14.86 10.16
N THR A 229 10.87 13.80 9.50
CA THR A 229 11.03 12.39 9.89
C THR A 229 12.50 11.93 9.92
N GLY A 230 12.92 11.21 10.96
CA GLY A 230 14.26 10.62 11.01
C GLY A 230 14.53 9.90 12.32
N ALA A 231 15.39 8.89 12.28
CA ALA A 231 15.84 8.20 13.48
C ALA A 231 16.57 9.20 14.39
N ARG A 232 16.08 9.39 15.62
CA ARG A 232 16.71 10.22 16.65
C ARG A 232 17.11 9.35 17.83
N ALA A 233 18.21 9.73 18.49
CA ALA A 233 18.73 9.01 19.64
C ALA A 233 17.86 9.16 20.91
N SER A 234 16.94 10.14 20.95
CA SER A 234 16.08 10.38 22.11
C SER A 234 14.72 10.96 21.73
N VAL A 235 13.69 10.59 22.50
CA VAL A 235 12.33 11.13 22.45
C VAL A 235 12.24 12.30 23.44
N SER A 236 11.57 13.39 23.06
CA SER A 236 11.40 14.53 23.97
C SER A 236 10.59 14.15 25.21
N GLY A 237 11.04 14.54 26.41
CA GLY A 237 10.29 14.33 27.66
C GLY A 237 8.89 14.98 27.67
N LYS A 238 8.63 15.91 26.75
CA LYS A 238 7.29 16.53 26.55
C LYS A 238 6.27 15.58 25.92
N VAL A 239 6.71 14.50 25.28
CA VAL A 239 5.82 13.54 24.61
C VAL A 239 4.91 12.83 25.62
N GLN A 240 5.38 12.54 26.84
CA GLN A 240 4.55 11.85 27.83
C GLN A 240 3.36 12.69 28.31
N ALA A 241 3.58 13.96 28.63
CA ALA A 241 2.51 14.90 28.99
C ALA A 241 1.55 15.11 27.82
N LEU A 242 2.09 15.31 26.61
CA LEU A 242 1.27 15.45 25.40
C LEU A 242 0.41 14.21 25.10
N LEU A 243 0.95 13.00 25.31
CA LEU A 243 0.18 11.77 25.17
C LEU A 243 -0.95 11.67 26.20
N GLN A 244 -0.80 12.26 27.39
CA GLN A 244 -1.90 12.36 28.36
C GLN A 244 -2.96 13.35 27.86
N ASP A 245 -2.56 14.53 27.40
CA ASP A 245 -3.49 15.54 26.85
C ASP A 245 -4.29 14.99 25.65
N ILE A 246 -3.60 14.34 24.70
CA ILE A 246 -4.24 13.71 23.54
C ILE A 246 -5.18 12.59 23.99
N LYS A 247 -4.81 11.76 24.97
CA LYS A 247 -5.69 10.72 25.49
C LYS A 247 -6.95 11.30 26.13
N GLU A 248 -6.84 12.37 26.91
CA GLU A 248 -8.01 13.04 27.51
C GLU A 248 -8.96 13.59 26.44
N VAL A 249 -8.41 14.21 25.39
CA VAL A 249 -9.18 14.71 24.26
C VAL A 249 -9.83 13.57 23.46
N CYS A 250 -9.08 12.51 23.16
CA CYS A 250 -9.59 11.32 22.46
C CYS A 250 -10.67 10.60 23.27
N LEU A 251 -10.51 10.44 24.59
CA LEU A 251 -11.51 9.80 25.45
C LEU A 251 -12.82 10.59 25.46
N CYS A 252 -12.77 11.93 25.49
CA CYS A 252 -13.98 12.76 25.40
C CYS A 252 -14.71 12.66 24.06
N SER A 253 -13.98 12.35 22.98
CA SER A 253 -14.50 12.42 21.59
C SER A 253 -14.93 11.06 21.06
N PHE A 254 -14.21 9.98 21.40
CA PHE A 254 -14.49 8.59 21.00
C PHE A 254 -15.39 7.81 21.98
N GLN A 255 -15.89 8.45 23.06
CA GLN A 255 -16.90 7.87 23.97
C GLN A 255 -18.34 8.34 23.69
N LYS A 256 -18.56 9.15 22.66
CA LYS A 256 -19.90 9.46 22.13
C LYS A 256 -20.23 8.52 20.98
#